data_AF-A0A6H1ZEG3-F1
#
_entry.id   AF-A0A6H1ZEG3-F1
#
_cell.length_a   1.000
_cell.length_b   1.000
_cell.length_c   1.000
_cell.angle_alpha   90.00
_cell.angle_beta   90.00
_cell.angle_gamma   90.00
#
_symmetry.space_group_name_H-M   'P 1'
#
loop_
_entity.id
_entity.type
_entity.pdbx_description
1 polymer ?
#
loop_
_entity_poly.entity_id
_entity_poly.type
_entity_poly.pdbx_seq_one_letter_code
_entity_poly.pdbx_strand_id
1 'polypeptide(L)'
;MTVAEITKEIMKGMELTQEQFAVALTQSLVNIHISRVSVSYWLNGKYEPELDFLFWVRMAHTDWRRKWANACLAAMLPEALELDTKGGLRLIEA
;
A
#
# COMPACT_ATOMS: atom_id res chain seq x y z
N MET A 1 4.27 0.97 -12.97
CA MET A 1 3.70 2.13 -12.27
C MET A 1 4.49 2.34 -11.00
N THR A 2 4.74 3.59 -10.64
CA THR A 2 5.37 3.99 -9.38
C THR A 2 4.36 3.98 -8.23
N VAL A 3 4.83 3.96 -6.99
CA VAL A 3 3.96 4.10 -5.80
C VAL A 3 3.12 5.38 -5.84
N ALA A 4 3.70 6.47 -6.34
CA ALA A 4 3.02 7.75 -6.49
C ALA A 4 1.81 7.65 -7.44
N GLU A 5 2.00 7.02 -8.60
CA GLU A 5 0.94 6.78 -9.58
C GLU A 5 -0.16 5.88 -9.01
N ILE A 6 0.23 4.76 -8.37
CA ILE A 6 -0.71 3.81 -7.74
C ILE A 6 -1.55 4.52 -6.68
N THR A 7 -0.93 5.29 -5.79
CA THR A 7 -1.62 6.01 -4.72
C THR A 7 -2.58 7.05 -5.29
N LYS A 8 -2.16 7.79 -6.33
CA LYS A 8 -2.99 8.79 -7.00
C LYS A 8 -4.21 8.16 -7.67
N GLU A 9 -4.05 7.03 -8.35
CA GLU A 9 -5.15 6.33 -9.01
C GLU A 9 -6.18 5.79 -8.01
N ILE A 10 -5.73 5.14 -6.93
CA ILE A 10 -6.63 4.62 -5.90
C ILE A 10 -7.39 5.76 -5.22
N MET A 11 -6.71 6.84 -4.83
CA MET A 11 -7.36 7.98 -4.20
C MET A 11 -8.40 8.63 -5.11
N LYS A 12 -8.10 8.77 -6.40
CA LYS A 12 -9.04 9.30 -7.39
C LYS A 12 -10.23 8.36 -7.56
N GLY A 13 -10.01 7.05 -7.63
CA GLY A 13 -11.07 6.06 -7.79
C GLY A 13 -12.01 5.96 -6.60
N MET A 14 -11.52 6.22 -5.39
CA MET A 14 -12.29 6.19 -4.15
C MET A 14 -12.79 7.57 -3.69
N GLU A 15 -12.48 8.63 -4.45
CA GLU A 15 -12.82 10.03 -4.13
C GLU A 15 -12.36 10.48 -2.72
N LEU A 16 -11.16 10.06 -2.32
CA LEU A 16 -10.61 10.32 -0.99
C LEU A 16 -9.66 11.51 -0.98
N THR A 17 -9.76 12.34 0.07
CA THR A 17 -8.70 13.28 0.44
C THR A 17 -7.48 12.55 1.01
N GLN A 18 -6.32 13.21 1.07
CA GLN A 18 -5.10 12.63 1.66
C GLN A 18 -5.29 12.22 3.12
N GLU A 19 -6.09 12.97 3.88
CA GLU A 19 -6.37 12.69 5.28
C GLU A 19 -7.29 11.49 5.44
N GLN A 20 -8.38 11.43 4.66
CA GLN A 20 -9.28 10.27 4.65
C GLN A 20 -8.55 8.99 4.20
N PHE A 21 -7.65 9.11 3.22
CA PHE A 21 -6.82 8.00 2.76
C PHE A 21 -5.92 7.48 3.89
N ALA A 22 -5.21 8.37 4.59
CA ALA A 22 -4.37 8.01 5.73
C ALA A 22 -5.17 7.26 6.82
N VAL A 23 -6.34 7.80 7.20
CA VAL A 23 -7.22 7.20 8.21
C VAL A 23 -7.76 5.84 7.75
N ALA A 24 -8.18 5.71 6.49
CA ALA A 24 -8.74 4.48 5.96
C ALA A 24 -7.74 3.33 5.96
N LEU A 25 -6.45 3.61 5.69
CA LEU A 25 -5.40 2.59 5.73
C LEU A 25 -5.16 2.06 7.15
N THR A 26 -5.30 2.91 8.18
CA THR A 26 -4.99 2.56 9.58
C THR A 26 -6.19 2.12 10.41
N GLN A 27 -7.42 2.12 9.86
CA GLN A 27 -8.67 1.86 10.61
C GLN A 27 -8.71 0.53 11.39
N SER A 28 -7.87 -0.45 11.02
CA SER A 28 -7.79 -1.77 11.66
C SER A 28 -6.39 -2.10 12.19
N LEU A 29 -5.50 -1.10 12.26
CA LEU A 29 -4.11 -1.26 12.67
C LEU A 29 -3.88 -0.59 14.02
N VAL A 30 -3.63 -1.40 15.05
CA VAL A 30 -3.41 -0.90 16.43
C VAL A 30 -2.06 -0.19 16.51
N ASN A 31 -2.03 1.00 17.13
CA ASN A 31 -0.84 1.84 17.33
C ASN A 31 -0.11 2.26 16.05
N ILE A 32 -0.74 2.12 14.88
CA ILE A 32 -0.19 2.61 13.62
C ILE A 32 -0.95 3.87 13.23
N HIS A 33 -0.21 4.97 13.02
CA HIS A 33 -0.75 6.24 12.59
C HIS A 33 -0.02 6.72 11.33
N ILE A 34 -0.79 7.03 10.29
CA ILE A 34 -0.29 7.69 9.09
C ILE A 34 -0.83 9.11 9.07
N SER A 35 0.05 10.07 8.80
CA SER A 35 -0.33 11.47 8.68
C SER A 35 -0.72 11.82 7.24
N ARG A 36 -1.52 12.87 7.08
CA ARG A 36 -1.76 13.51 5.76
C ARG A 36 -0.44 13.85 5.04
N VAL A 37 0.58 14.27 5.79
CA VAL A 37 1.89 14.64 5.23
C VAL A 37 2.61 13.44 4.64
N SER A 38 2.54 12.28 5.30
CA SER A 38 3.09 11.02 4.77
C SER A 38 2.47 10.68 3.41
N VAL A 39 1.13 10.77 3.31
CA VAL A 39 0.41 10.55 2.04
C VAL A 39 0.81 11.56 0.97
N SER A 40 0.98 12.84 1.34
CA SER A 40 1.49 13.87 0.42
C SER A 40 2.89 13.53 -0.11
N TYR A 41 3.77 13.00 0.73
CA TYR A 41 5.10 12.58 0.30
C TYR A 41 5.05 11.39 -0.66
N TRP A 42 4.17 10.43 -0.44
CA TRP A 42 3.96 9.30 -1.36
C TRP A 42 3.43 9.77 -2.72
N LEU A 43 2.43 10.67 -2.73
CA LEU A 43 1.86 11.22 -3.96
C LEU A 43 2.86 12.01 -4.80
N ASN A 44 3.83 12.65 -4.15
CA ASN A 44 4.86 13.45 -4.82
C ASN A 44 6.12 12.64 -5.14
N GLY A 45 6.16 11.33 -4.81
CA GLY A 45 7.33 10.48 -4.99
C GLY A 45 8.54 10.88 -4.15
N LYS A 46 8.33 11.66 -3.07
CA LYS A 46 9.43 12.11 -2.20
C LYS A 46 9.92 10.98 -1.30
N TYR A 47 8.98 10.18 -0.79
CA TYR A 47 9.23 8.99 0.00
C TYR A 47 8.20 7.92 -0.38
N GLU A 48 8.51 6.68 -0.07
CA GLU A 48 7.60 5.54 -0.22
C GLU A 48 7.06 5.12 1.17
N PRO A 49 5.90 4.44 1.23
CA PRO A 49 5.45 3.80 2.45
C PRO A 49 6.44 2.68 2.83
N GLU A 50 6.63 2.49 4.14
CA GLU A 50 7.48 1.42 4.66
C GLU A 50 6.91 0.04 4.26
N LEU A 51 7.80 -0.92 3.97
CA LEU A 51 7.40 -2.26 3.54
C LEU A 51 6.54 -2.97 4.61
N ASP A 52 6.94 -2.87 5.88
CA ASP A 52 6.19 -3.46 7.00
C ASP A 52 4.76 -2.90 7.08
N PHE A 53 4.62 -1.58 6.88
CA PHE A 53 3.32 -0.94 6.82
C PHE A 53 2.46 -1.48 5.66
N LEU A 54 3.04 -1.68 4.49
CA LEU A 54 2.34 -2.28 3.35
C LEU A 54 1.90 -3.72 3.64
N PHE A 55 2.74 -4.53 4.30
CA PHE A 55 2.35 -5.89 4.71
C PHE A 55 1.22 -5.86 5.75
N TRP A 56 1.26 -4.94 6.72
CA TRP A 56 0.17 -4.77 7.68
C TRP A 56 -1.15 -4.39 7.01
N VAL A 57 -1.13 -3.41 6.10
CA VAL A 57 -2.32 -3.03 5.32
C VAL A 57 -2.83 -4.20 4.48
N ARG A 58 -1.93 -4.96 3.84
CA ARG A 58 -2.28 -6.15 3.03
C ARG A 58 -2.98 -7.22 3.86
N MET A 59 -2.51 -7.48 5.09
CA MET A 59 -3.07 -8.51 5.97
C MET A 59 -4.36 -8.06 6.67
N ALA A 60 -4.46 -6.78 7.03
CA ALA A 60 -5.61 -6.26 7.78
C ALA A 60 -6.86 -6.02 6.93
N HIS A 61 -6.71 -5.81 5.61
CA HIS A 61 -7.81 -5.43 4.73
C HIS A 61 -8.02 -6.43 3.59
N THR A 62 -9.23 -6.48 3.03
CA THR A 62 -9.56 -7.36 1.89
C THR A 62 -10.06 -6.60 0.66
N ASP A 63 -10.19 -5.28 0.75
CA ASP A 63 -10.76 -4.42 -0.28
C ASP A 63 -9.69 -3.63 -1.08
N TRP A 64 -10.02 -2.41 -1.52
CA TRP A 64 -9.12 -1.53 -2.27
C TRP A 64 -7.82 -1.25 -1.53
N ARG A 65 -7.81 -1.28 -0.19
CA ARG A 65 -6.62 -1.04 0.63
C ARG A 65 -5.58 -2.13 0.43
N ARG A 66 -6.03 -3.39 0.38
CA ARG A 66 -5.17 -4.53 0.05
C ARG A 66 -4.67 -4.46 -1.39
N LYS A 67 -5.53 -4.04 -2.33
CA LYS A 67 -5.13 -3.85 -3.73
C LYS A 67 -4.04 -2.78 -3.86
N TRP A 68 -4.19 -1.66 -3.17
CA TRP A 68 -3.20 -0.60 -3.08
C TRP A 68 -1.88 -1.14 -2.51
N ALA A 69 -1.93 -1.83 -1.37
CA ALA A 69 -0.73 -2.38 -0.74
C ALA A 69 0.00 -3.40 -1.64
N ASN A 70 -0.73 -4.32 -2.28
CA ASN A 70 -0.16 -5.29 -3.22
C ASN A 70 0.50 -4.60 -4.42
N ALA A 71 -0.14 -3.57 -4.98
CA ALA A 71 0.41 -2.84 -6.12
C ALA A 71 1.68 -2.07 -5.73
N CYS A 72 1.70 -1.41 -4.55
CA CYS A 72 2.89 -0.76 -4.03
C CYS A 72 4.02 -1.76 -3.80
N LEU A 73 3.73 -2.90 -3.18
CA LEU A 73 4.71 -3.97 -2.96
C LEU A 73 5.28 -4.47 -4.29
N ALA A 74 4.44 -4.74 -5.30
CA ALA A 74 4.88 -5.18 -6.62
C ALA A 74 5.74 -4.13 -7.35
N ALA A 75 5.47 -2.83 -7.13
CA ALA A 75 6.27 -1.75 -7.70
C ALA A 75 7.63 -1.60 -7.00
N MET A 76 7.68 -1.79 -5.68
CA MET A 76 8.90 -1.61 -4.88
C MET A 76 9.80 -2.86 -4.86
N LEU A 77 9.21 -4.05 -4.96
CA LEU A 77 9.89 -5.34 -4.87
C LEU A 77 9.50 -6.26 -6.04
N PRO A 78 9.78 -5.87 -7.30
CA PRO A 78 9.39 -6.67 -8.46
C PRO A 78 10.01 -8.06 -8.45
N GLU A 79 11.22 -8.22 -7.89
CA GLU A 79 11.94 -9.49 -7.81
C GLU A 79 11.44 -10.40 -6.68
N ALA A 80 10.92 -9.83 -5.59
CA ALA A 80 10.38 -10.61 -4.48
C ALA A 80 8.91 -11.02 -4.69
N LEU A 81 8.26 -10.41 -5.68
CA LEU A 81 6.87 -10.66 -6.05
C LEU A 81 6.76 -11.38 -7.40
N GLU A 82 7.32 -12.59 -7.48
CA GLU A 82 6.65 -13.66 -8.24
C GLU A 82 5.37 -14.08 -7.49
N LEU A 83 4.44 -13.15 -7.24
CA LEU A 83 3.14 -13.48 -6.67
C LEU A 83 2.20 -13.99 -7.78
N ASP A 84 2.30 -15.29 -8.01
CA ASP A 84 1.19 -16.18 -7.70
C ASP A 84 -0.19 -15.75 -8.21
N THR A 85 -0.49 -16.17 -9.45
CA THR A 85 -1.84 -16.15 -10.02
C THR A 85 -2.80 -17.14 -9.33
N LYS A 86 -2.39 -17.84 -8.25
CA LYS A 86 -3.16 -18.90 -7.57
C LYS A 86 -2.99 -18.94 -6.03
N GLY A 87 -3.09 -17.80 -5.35
CA GLY A 87 -3.58 -17.74 -3.96
C GLY A 87 -2.87 -18.51 -2.84
N GLY A 88 -1.55 -18.69 -2.86
CA GLY A 88 -0.72 -19.12 -1.73
C GLY A 88 0.70 -18.52 -1.76
N LEU A 89 1.04 -17.74 -0.73
CA LEU A 89 2.42 -17.28 -0.48
C LEU A 89 3.35 -18.49 -0.27
N ARG A 90 4.41 -18.61 -1.07
CA ARG A 90 5.62 -19.36 -0.70
C ARG A 90 6.81 -18.41 -0.72
N LEU A 91 7.56 -18.39 0.38
CA LEU A 91 8.88 -17.77 0.45
C LEU A 91 9.83 -18.62 -0.39
N ILE A 92 10.54 -18.01 -1.34
CA ILE A 92 11.63 -18.67 -2.04
C ILE A 92 12.82 -18.64 -1.06
N GLU A 93 13.16 -19.79 -0.49
CA GLU A 93 14.38 -19.95 0.29
C GLU A 93 15.58 -19.95 -0.67
N ALA A 94 16.61 -19.16 -0.33
CA ALA A 94 17.88 -19.06 -1.04
C ALA A 94 18.80 -20.25 -0.75
#